data_AF-A0AA90QAT3-F1
#
_entry.id   AF-A0AA90QAT3-F1
#
_cell.length_a   1.000
_cell.length_b   1.000
_cell.length_c   1.000
_cell.angle_alpha   90.00
_cell.angle_beta   90.00
_cell.angle_gamma   90.00
#
_symmetry.space_group_name_H-M   'P 1'
#
loop_
_entity.id
_entity.type
_entity.pdbx_description
1 polymer ?
#
loop_
_entity_poly.entity_id
_entity_poly.type
_entity_poly.pdbx_seq_one_letter_code
_entity_poly.pdbx_strand_id
1 'polypeptide(L)'
;MARDKSNMMWVDGISPETKEQLKALALKRFGKANASLMVRHLIAESINRDKEVDINKIDLSVKTTRVHLRFPASVLEELERRSEQRLSSRNYFIGTLVYKALSKPQLLGDEIEVLRRSNYELTKIGTNLNQVAKAFNLLVLGGGGGKLPEIGKKIAAVRTEIRAHTSRVLGILETRSSVLEASQNARARKRPTKKKY
;
A
#
# COMPACT_ATOMS: atom_id res chain seq x y z
N MET A 1 0.03 -1.15 44.60
CA MET A 1 -1.17 -0.52 44.02
C MET A 1 -2.30 -1.53 44.04
N ALA A 2 -3.29 -1.32 44.93
CA ALA A 2 -4.47 -2.17 45.02
C ALA A 2 -5.30 -2.02 43.72
N ARG A 3 -5.70 -3.13 43.11
CA ARG A 3 -6.63 -3.10 41.98
C ARG A 3 -7.98 -2.64 42.49
N ASP A 4 -8.47 -1.53 41.94
CA ASP A 4 -9.83 -1.06 42.16
C ASP A 4 -10.82 -2.16 41.72
N LYS A 5 -11.52 -2.76 42.69
CA LYS A 5 -12.44 -3.89 42.47
C LYS A 5 -13.76 -3.44 41.85
N SER A 6 -14.00 -2.13 41.76
CA SER A 6 -15.24 -1.52 41.26
C SER A 6 -15.48 -1.77 39.77
N ASN A 7 -14.44 -2.18 39.01
CA ASN A 7 -14.51 -2.40 37.56
C ASN A 7 -14.34 -3.89 37.16
N MET A 8 -14.71 -4.81 38.04
CA MET A 8 -14.49 -6.24 37.86
C MET A 8 -15.73 -6.93 37.28
N MET A 9 -15.62 -7.42 36.04
CA MET A 9 -16.65 -8.19 35.36
C MET A 9 -16.39 -9.69 35.53
N TRP A 10 -17.38 -10.41 36.07
CA TRP A 10 -17.37 -11.87 36.16
C TRP A 10 -18.04 -12.45 34.91
N VAL A 11 -17.43 -13.49 34.33
CA VAL A 11 -17.93 -14.14 33.13
C VAL A 11 -18.22 -15.60 33.48
N ASP A 12 -19.49 -15.92 33.61
CA ASP A 12 -19.96 -17.28 33.91
C ASP A 12 -20.15 -18.10 32.62
N GLY A 13 -20.13 -19.43 32.77
CA GLY A 13 -20.37 -20.37 31.66
C GLY A 13 -19.13 -20.78 30.85
N ILE A 14 -17.91 -20.42 31.29
CA ILE A 14 -16.67 -20.87 30.64
C ILE A 14 -16.29 -22.27 31.16
N SER A 15 -16.26 -23.26 30.27
CA SER A 15 -15.86 -24.62 30.64
C SER A 15 -14.37 -24.68 31.07
N PRO A 16 -13.99 -25.68 31.89
CA PRO A 16 -12.59 -25.88 32.27
C PRO A 16 -11.66 -26.03 31.06
N GLU A 17 -12.11 -26.73 30.01
CA GLU A 17 -11.33 -26.91 28.78
C GLU A 17 -11.16 -25.57 28.05
N THR A 18 -12.22 -24.78 27.96
CA THR A 18 -12.20 -23.46 27.30
C THR A 18 -11.24 -22.52 28.04
N LYS A 19 -11.20 -22.59 29.37
CA LYS A 19 -10.28 -21.79 30.19
C LYS A 19 -8.82 -22.16 29.93
N GLU A 20 -8.50 -23.44 29.76
CA GLU A 20 -7.13 -23.87 29.39
C GLU A 20 -6.77 -23.50 27.96
N GLN A 21 -7.68 -23.64 27.01
CA GLN A 21 -7.47 -23.17 25.64
C GLN A 21 -7.18 -21.66 25.58
N LEU A 22 -7.89 -20.86 26.37
CA LEU A 22 -7.64 -19.42 26.48
C LEU A 22 -6.26 -19.11 27.07
N LYS A 23 -5.80 -19.87 28.07
CA LYS A 23 -4.44 -19.72 28.62
C LYS A 23 -3.36 -20.10 27.59
N ALA A 24 -3.55 -21.20 26.87
CA ALA A 24 -2.62 -21.64 25.83
C ALA A 24 -2.52 -20.60 24.71
N LEU A 25 -3.64 -20.03 24.28
CA LEU A 25 -3.68 -18.94 23.31
C LEU A 25 -3.02 -17.66 23.84
N ALA A 26 -3.22 -17.33 25.12
CA ALA A 26 -2.58 -16.19 25.77
C ALA A 26 -1.05 -16.36 25.82
N LEU A 27 -0.58 -17.57 26.13
CA LEU A 27 0.84 -17.90 26.16
C LEU A 27 1.47 -17.73 24.77
N LYS A 28 0.80 -18.23 23.73
CA LYS A 28 1.29 -18.11 22.34
C LYS A 28 1.33 -16.67 21.83
N ARG A 29 0.38 -15.81 22.22
CA ARG A 29 0.29 -14.42 21.73
C ARG A 29 1.05 -13.40 22.56
N PHE A 30 1.06 -13.56 23.88
CA PHE A 30 1.58 -12.55 24.82
C PHE A 30 2.72 -13.07 25.71
N GLY A 31 3.11 -14.34 25.56
CA GLY A 31 4.12 -14.97 26.41
C GLY A 31 3.67 -15.22 27.85
N LYS A 32 2.37 -15.05 28.16
CA LYS A 32 1.82 -15.21 29.52
C LYS A 32 0.53 -16.03 29.47
N ALA A 33 0.48 -17.12 30.24
CA ALA A 33 -0.67 -18.02 30.34
C ALA A 33 -1.82 -17.43 31.20
N ASN A 34 -2.41 -16.32 30.75
CA ASN A 34 -3.47 -15.62 31.46
C ASN A 34 -4.76 -15.55 30.62
N ALA A 35 -5.76 -16.35 31.00
CA ALA A 35 -7.05 -16.41 30.32
C ALA A 35 -7.79 -15.06 30.35
N SER A 36 -7.79 -14.34 31.48
CA SER A 36 -8.43 -13.02 31.58
C SER A 36 -7.75 -11.96 30.71
N LEU A 37 -6.45 -12.07 30.46
CA LEU A 37 -5.74 -11.21 29.50
C LEU A 37 -6.24 -11.47 28.07
N MET A 38 -6.38 -12.75 27.69
CA MET A 38 -6.88 -13.13 26.37
C MET A 38 -8.34 -12.70 26.16
N VAL A 39 -9.21 -12.90 27.16
CA VAL A 39 -10.62 -12.50 27.08
C VAL A 39 -10.75 -10.98 26.94
N ARG A 40 -10.04 -10.19 27.76
CA ARG A 40 -10.03 -8.73 27.62
C ARG A 40 -9.52 -8.29 26.24
N HIS A 41 -8.50 -8.97 25.71
CA HIS A 41 -8.00 -8.68 24.38
C HIS A 41 -9.04 -9.01 23.30
N LEU A 42 -9.72 -10.16 23.37
CA LEU A 42 -10.75 -10.54 22.40
C LEU A 42 -11.95 -9.59 22.44
N ILE A 43 -12.37 -9.16 23.63
CA ILE A 43 -13.43 -8.17 23.80
C ILE A 43 -12.99 -6.82 23.21
N ALA A 44 -11.80 -6.34 23.56
CA ALA A 44 -11.27 -5.10 23.00
C ALA A 44 -11.11 -5.17 21.48
N GLU A 45 -10.64 -6.31 20.94
CA GLU A 45 -10.53 -6.56 19.51
C GLU A 45 -11.90 -6.55 18.83
N SER A 46 -12.93 -7.15 19.46
CA SER A 46 -14.30 -7.14 18.93
C SER A 46 -14.94 -5.75 18.95
N ILE A 47 -14.77 -4.98 20.04
CA ILE A 47 -15.27 -3.60 20.16
C ILE A 47 -14.54 -2.67 19.18
N ASN A 48 -13.23 -2.85 19.02
CA ASN A 48 -12.44 -2.06 18.07
C ASN A 48 -12.63 -2.51 16.61
N ARG A 49 -13.18 -3.71 16.38
CA ARG A 49 -13.53 -4.15 15.02
C ARG A 49 -14.69 -3.33 14.45
N ASP A 50 -15.60 -2.85 15.32
CA ASP A 50 -16.72 -1.96 14.94
C ASP A 50 -16.32 -0.48 14.94
N LYS A 51 -15.24 -0.12 15.65
CA LYS A 51 -14.59 1.19 15.53
C LYS A 51 -13.53 1.11 14.44
N GLU A 52 -13.94 1.07 13.17
CA GLU A 52 -13.01 1.39 12.09
C GLU A 52 -12.41 2.78 12.40
N VAL A 53 -11.11 2.80 12.68
CA VAL A 53 -10.36 4.06 12.64
C VAL A 53 -10.55 4.55 11.21
N ASP A 54 -11.26 5.68 11.08
CA ASP A 54 -11.45 6.35 9.79
C ASP A 54 -10.07 6.75 9.27
N ILE A 55 -9.46 5.83 8.52
CA ILE A 55 -8.13 5.95 7.91
C ILE A 55 -8.05 7.17 6.99
N ASN A 56 -9.20 7.73 6.57
CA ASN A 56 -9.25 8.98 5.83
C ASN A 56 -8.87 10.20 6.68
N LYS A 57 -8.91 10.12 8.02
CA LYS A 57 -8.52 11.22 8.92
C LYS A 57 -7.01 11.33 9.18
N ILE A 58 -6.19 10.39 8.72
CA ILE A 58 -4.73 10.46 8.93
C ILE A 58 -4.14 11.45 7.91
N ASP A 59 -4.00 12.71 8.29
CA ASP A 59 -3.33 13.70 7.45
C ASP A 59 -1.81 13.50 7.49
N LEU A 60 -1.21 13.25 6.33
CA LEU A 60 0.24 13.05 6.16
C LEU A 60 0.99 14.36 5.86
N SER A 61 0.29 15.48 5.70
CA SER A 61 0.87 16.80 5.46
C SER A 61 1.30 17.53 6.74
N VAL A 62 0.90 16.99 7.90
CA VAL A 62 1.20 17.56 9.22
C VAL A 62 2.67 17.36 9.60
N LYS A 63 3.18 18.22 10.48
CA LYS A 63 4.53 18.17 11.04
C LYS A 63 4.90 16.76 11.55
N THR A 64 6.07 16.27 11.14
CA THR A 64 6.60 14.97 11.56
C THR A 64 7.13 14.99 12.99
N THR A 65 6.90 13.92 13.75
CA THR A 65 7.49 13.69 15.08
C THR A 65 8.51 12.56 15.03
N ARG A 66 9.64 12.71 15.73
CA ARG A 66 10.67 11.67 15.83
C ARG A 66 10.25 10.57 16.79
N VAL A 67 10.30 9.33 16.33
CA VAL A 67 10.04 8.13 17.15
C VAL A 67 11.33 7.31 17.22
N HIS A 68 11.69 6.87 18.43
CA HIS A 68 12.85 5.99 18.64
C HIS A 68 12.36 4.54 18.78
N LEU A 69 12.85 3.66 17.92
CA LEU A 69 12.57 2.23 17.94
C LEU A 69 13.87 1.46 18.19
N ARG A 70 13.79 0.38 18.98
CA ARG A 70 14.92 -0.54 19.20
C ARG A 70 14.68 -1.83 18.42
N PHE A 71 15.67 -2.22 17.64
CA PHE A 71 15.68 -3.48 16.90
C PHE A 71 16.95 -4.27 17.23
N PRO A 72 16.91 -5.61 17.19
CA PRO A 72 18.13 -6.42 17.17
C PRO A 72 19.02 -6.04 15.97
N ALA A 73 20.34 -6.14 16.13
CA ALA A 73 21.30 -5.78 15.09
C ALA A 73 21.07 -6.56 13.78
N SER A 74 20.79 -7.86 13.87
CA SER A 74 20.49 -8.72 12.72
C SER A 74 19.26 -8.27 11.93
N VAL A 75 18.25 -7.73 12.61
CA VAL A 75 17.05 -7.19 11.96
C VAL A 75 17.38 -5.87 11.26
N LEU A 76 18.21 -5.03 11.87
CA LEU A 76 18.67 -3.77 11.30
C LEU A 76 19.47 -3.99 10.01
N GLU A 77 20.35 -4.98 9.99
CA GLU A 77 21.13 -5.37 8.79
C GLU A 77 20.21 -5.83 7.65
N GLU A 78 19.24 -6.71 7.94
CA GLU A 78 18.32 -7.18 6.91
C GLU A 78 17.39 -6.06 6.40
N LEU A 79 17.00 -5.12 7.27
CA LEU A 79 16.24 -3.93 6.86
C LEU A 79 17.07 -3.01 5.97
N GLU A 80 18.36 -2.82 6.27
CA GLU A 80 19.28 -2.05 5.42
C GLU A 80 19.37 -2.68 4.03
N ARG A 81 19.72 -3.96 3.97
CA ARG A 81 19.87 -4.72 2.72
C ARG A 81 18.60 -4.64 1.85
N ARG A 82 17.41 -4.80 2.46
CA ARG A 82 16.14 -4.70 1.73
C ARG A 82 15.84 -3.29 1.25
N SER A 83 16.22 -2.26 2.02
CA SER A 83 16.01 -0.88 1.64
C SER A 83 16.89 -0.46 0.46
N GLU A 84 18.16 -0.88 0.46
CA GLU A 84 19.10 -0.65 -0.63
C GLU A 84 18.64 -1.32 -1.94
N GLN A 85 18.15 -2.56 -1.88
CA GLN A 85 17.58 -3.26 -3.02
C GLN A 85 16.38 -2.53 -3.66
N ARG A 86 15.73 -1.65 -2.90
CA ARG A 86 14.59 -0.83 -3.31
C ARG A 86 14.96 0.64 -3.52
N LEU A 87 16.26 0.94 -3.64
CA LEU A 87 16.81 2.28 -3.81
C LEU A 87 16.25 3.28 -2.78
N SER A 88 16.02 2.83 -1.55
CA SER A 88 15.38 3.59 -0.49
C SER A 88 16.27 3.64 0.74
N SER A 89 16.22 4.75 1.50
CA SER A 89 16.87 4.76 2.82
C SER A 89 16.15 3.81 3.77
N ARG A 90 16.89 3.21 4.71
CA ARG A 90 16.30 2.33 5.74
C ARG A 90 15.13 2.97 6.48
N ASN A 91 15.26 4.24 6.89
CA ASN A 91 14.21 4.95 7.61
C ASN A 91 12.96 5.15 6.75
N TYR A 92 13.15 5.52 5.48
CA TYR A 92 12.04 5.65 4.54
C TYR A 92 11.34 4.31 4.32
N PHE A 93 12.11 3.24 4.07
CA PHE A 93 11.61 1.89 3.91
C PHE A 93 10.78 1.44 5.12
N ILE A 94 11.30 1.59 6.35
CA ILE A 94 10.55 1.29 7.59
C ILE A 94 9.27 2.12 7.66
N GLY A 95 9.33 3.42 7.35
CA GLY A 95 8.16 4.29 7.28
C GLY A 95 7.10 3.75 6.31
N THR A 96 7.50 3.34 5.11
CA THR A 96 6.56 2.76 4.12
C THR A 96 5.88 1.49 4.62
N LEU A 97 6.57 0.65 5.40
CA LEU A 97 5.98 -0.54 6.03
C LEU A 97 4.90 -0.16 7.06
N VAL A 98 5.18 0.87 7.87
CA VAL A 98 4.21 1.41 8.84
C VAL A 98 3.00 1.99 8.10
N TYR A 99 3.21 2.83 7.10
CA TYR A 99 2.11 3.42 6.34
C TYR A 99 1.30 2.36 5.57
N LYS A 100 1.94 1.31 5.07
CA LYS A 100 1.25 0.16 4.46
C LYS A 100 0.36 -0.57 5.47
N ALA A 101 0.81 -0.74 6.72
CA ALA A 101 -0.03 -1.32 7.78
C ALA A 101 -1.26 -0.44 8.09
N LEU A 102 -1.12 0.89 7.90
CA LEU A 102 -2.21 1.87 8.02
C LEU A 102 -3.03 2.03 6.72
N SER A 103 -2.86 1.15 5.74
CA SER A 103 -3.54 1.21 4.43
C SER A 103 -3.26 2.49 3.62
N LYS A 104 -2.10 3.13 3.85
CA LYS A 104 -1.59 4.29 3.10
C LYS A 104 -0.24 3.98 2.44
N PRO A 105 -0.17 3.05 1.47
CA PRO A 105 1.11 2.65 0.89
C PRO A 105 1.83 3.83 0.23
N GLN A 106 3.13 3.97 0.49
CA GLN A 106 4.01 4.92 -0.19
C GLN A 106 4.83 4.23 -1.28
N LEU A 107 5.29 4.97 -2.28
CA LEU A 107 6.20 4.49 -3.33
C LEU A 107 7.61 4.33 -2.77
N LEU A 108 8.31 3.26 -3.14
CA LEU A 108 9.73 3.09 -2.86
C LEU A 108 10.59 3.74 -3.95
N GLY A 109 11.87 3.91 -3.69
CA GLY A 109 12.80 4.62 -4.58
C GLY A 109 12.90 4.00 -5.98
N ASP A 110 12.93 2.67 -6.08
CA ASP A 110 12.88 1.94 -7.35
C ASP A 110 11.60 2.27 -8.14
N GLU A 111 10.45 2.26 -7.49
CA GLU A 111 9.16 2.58 -8.10
C GLU A 111 9.06 4.06 -8.51
N ILE A 112 9.59 4.98 -7.68
CA ILE A 112 9.66 6.41 -7.98
C ILE A 112 10.52 6.64 -9.22
N GLU A 113 11.67 5.97 -9.34
CA GLU A 113 12.56 6.15 -10.49
C GLU A 113 11.92 5.63 -11.78
N VAL A 114 11.21 4.49 -11.73
CA VAL A 114 10.46 4.01 -12.88
C VAL A 114 9.39 5.03 -13.30
N LEU A 115 8.65 5.60 -12.35
CA LEU A 115 7.66 6.66 -12.64
C LEU A 115 8.30 7.93 -13.19
N ARG A 116 9.47 8.33 -12.68
CA ARG A 116 10.22 9.50 -13.18
C ARG A 116 10.66 9.29 -14.63
N ARG A 117 11.25 8.12 -14.93
CA ARG A 117 11.57 7.72 -16.30
C ARG A 117 10.32 7.71 -17.16
N SER A 118 9.20 7.28 -16.58
CA SER A 118 7.92 7.27 -17.27
C SER A 118 7.52 8.69 -17.71
N ASN A 119 7.48 9.63 -16.78
CA ASN A 119 7.10 11.01 -17.06
C ASN A 119 8.01 11.69 -18.09
N TYR A 120 9.31 11.36 -18.06
CA TYR A 120 10.26 11.85 -19.05
C TYR A 120 9.93 11.38 -20.47
N GLU A 121 9.58 10.09 -20.64
CA GLU A 121 9.16 9.56 -21.94
C GLU A 121 7.85 10.18 -22.43
N LEU A 122 6.87 10.41 -21.54
CA LEU A 122 5.64 11.14 -21.89
C LEU A 122 5.92 12.54 -22.41
N THR A 123 6.90 13.23 -21.81
CA THR A 123 7.30 14.58 -22.21
C THR A 123 7.91 14.56 -23.63
N LYS A 124 8.71 13.54 -23.94
CA LYS A 124 9.26 13.33 -25.30
C LYS A 124 8.17 13.04 -26.32
N ILE A 125 7.25 12.14 -25.99
CA ILE A 125 6.08 11.83 -26.82
C ILE A 125 5.28 13.11 -27.12
N GLY A 126 5.00 13.92 -26.09
CA GLY A 126 4.29 15.19 -26.24
C GLY A 126 5.02 16.17 -27.16
N THR A 127 6.35 16.24 -27.05
CA THR A 127 7.19 17.07 -27.93
C THR A 127 7.12 16.60 -29.39
N ASN A 128 7.25 15.29 -29.62
CA ASN A 128 7.14 14.69 -30.95
C ASN A 128 5.75 14.94 -31.57
N LEU A 129 4.69 14.78 -30.78
CA LEU A 129 3.32 15.05 -31.22
C LEU A 129 3.13 16.53 -31.60
N ASN A 130 3.69 17.46 -30.82
CA ASN A 130 3.63 18.90 -31.14
C ASN A 130 4.37 19.23 -32.45
N GLN A 131 5.50 18.58 -32.72
CA GLN A 131 6.23 18.75 -33.99
C GLN A 131 5.41 18.23 -35.17
N VAL A 132 4.74 17.07 -35.03
CA VAL A 132 3.84 16.53 -36.05
C VAL A 132 2.67 17.48 -36.30
N ALA A 133 2.06 18.03 -35.25
CA ALA A 133 0.97 19.00 -35.37
C ALA A 133 1.41 20.27 -36.09
N LYS A 134 2.59 20.82 -35.75
CA LYS A 134 3.17 21.98 -36.46
C LYS A 134 3.46 21.68 -37.92
N ALA A 135 4.09 20.55 -38.22
CA ALA A 135 4.40 20.14 -39.59
C ALA A 135 3.12 19.92 -40.42
N PHE A 136 2.08 19.34 -39.82
CA PHE A 136 0.77 19.18 -40.44
C PHE A 136 0.09 20.52 -40.70
N ASN A 137 0.06 21.43 -39.70
CA ASN A 137 -0.51 22.76 -39.87
C ASN A 137 0.21 23.56 -40.97
N LEU A 138 1.54 23.49 -41.04
CA LEU A 138 2.31 24.10 -42.13
C LEU A 138 1.99 23.47 -43.49
N LEU A 139 1.71 22.16 -43.54
CA LEU A 139 1.34 21.47 -44.77
C LEU A 139 -0.05 21.88 -45.27
N VAL A 140 -1.01 21.97 -44.35
CA VAL A 140 -2.42 22.32 -44.62
C VAL A 140 -2.54 23.80 -44.98
N LEU A 141 -1.83 24.69 -44.28
CA LEU A 141 -1.81 26.13 -44.57
C LEU A 141 -0.96 26.48 -45.80
N GLY A 142 0.01 25.65 -46.16
CA GLY A 142 0.96 25.88 -47.26
C GLY A 142 0.59 25.25 -48.61
N GLY A 143 -0.59 24.63 -48.76
CA GLY A 143 -1.10 24.13 -50.05
C GLY A 143 -0.35 22.95 -50.69
N GLY A 144 0.59 22.31 -49.99
CA GLY A 144 1.48 21.29 -50.55
C GLY A 144 1.06 19.84 -50.22
N GLY A 145 0.29 19.20 -51.11
CA GLY A 145 -0.20 17.82 -50.96
C GLY A 145 0.86 16.68 -50.97
N GLY A 146 2.16 16.99 -51.03
CA GLY A 146 3.22 16.01 -51.28
C GLY A 146 3.78 15.24 -50.07
N LYS A 147 3.57 15.68 -48.81
CA LYS A 147 4.22 15.06 -47.61
C LYS A 147 3.25 14.36 -46.64
N LEU A 148 1.99 14.17 -47.00
CA LEU A 148 1.00 13.45 -46.17
C LEU A 148 1.44 12.03 -45.70
N PRO A 149 2.11 11.21 -46.52
CA PRO A 149 2.53 9.86 -46.11
C PRO A 149 3.58 9.85 -45.00
N GLU A 150 4.44 10.87 -44.94
CA GLU A 150 5.51 10.98 -43.93
C GLU A 150 4.95 11.40 -42.56
N ILE A 151 3.93 12.27 -42.57
CA ILE A 151 3.20 12.68 -41.36
C ILE A 151 2.43 11.49 -40.78
N GLY A 152 1.78 10.69 -41.63
CA GLY A 152 1.09 9.45 -41.21
C GLY A 152 2.03 8.46 -40.51
N LYS A 153 3.26 8.29 -41.02
CA LYS A 153 4.30 7.47 -40.38
C LYS A 153 4.71 8.01 -39.01
N LYS A 154 4.88 9.33 -38.87
CA LYS A 154 5.20 9.96 -37.58
C LYS A 154 4.06 9.81 -36.56
N ILE A 155 2.80 9.95 -36.98
CA ILE A 155 1.63 9.72 -36.13
C ILE A 155 1.58 8.25 -35.64
N ALA A 156 1.83 7.29 -36.53
CA ALA A 156 1.85 5.87 -36.19
C ALA A 156 2.99 5.52 -35.21
N ALA A 157 4.16 6.13 -35.37
CA ALA A 157 5.29 5.98 -34.46
C ALA A 157 4.96 6.51 -33.05
N VAL A 158 4.42 7.74 -32.96
CA VAL A 158 3.99 8.35 -31.69
C VAL A 158 2.91 7.51 -31.01
N ARG A 159 1.94 6.97 -31.76
CA ARG A 159 0.91 6.07 -31.22
C ARG A 159 1.50 4.80 -30.60
N THR A 160 2.51 4.22 -31.24
CA THR A 160 3.20 3.01 -30.74
C THR A 160 3.96 3.32 -29.45
N GLU A 161 4.64 4.46 -29.41
CA GLU A 161 5.40 4.94 -28.24
C GLU A 161 4.46 5.20 -27.03
N ILE A 162 3.29 5.83 -27.27
CA ILE A 162 2.23 6.02 -26.26
C ILE A 162 1.75 4.68 -25.72
N ARG A 163 1.43 3.71 -26.57
CA ARG A 163 0.91 2.40 -26.12
C ARG A 163 1.93 1.63 -25.28
N ALA A 164 3.20 1.62 -25.70
CA ALA A 164 4.27 0.99 -24.93
C ALA A 164 4.47 1.67 -23.57
N HIS A 165 4.26 2.98 -23.53
CA HIS A 165 4.32 3.77 -22.31
C HIS A 165 3.17 3.45 -21.34
N THR A 166 1.92 3.53 -21.81
CA THR A 166 0.72 3.23 -21.01
C THR A 166 0.79 1.82 -20.42
N SER A 167 1.30 0.85 -21.16
CA SER A 167 1.45 -0.54 -20.69
C SER A 167 2.43 -0.67 -19.52
N ARG A 168 3.54 0.10 -19.53
CA ARG A 168 4.49 0.13 -18.41
C ARG A 168 3.90 0.77 -17.16
N VAL A 169 3.20 1.90 -17.33
CA VAL A 169 2.51 2.58 -16.21
C VAL A 169 1.45 1.66 -15.59
N LEU A 170 0.61 1.03 -16.43
CA LEU A 170 -0.40 0.09 -15.98
C LEU A 170 0.21 -1.09 -15.25
N GLY A 171 1.32 -1.67 -15.71
CA GLY A 171 2.00 -2.76 -15.01
C GLY A 171 2.45 -2.39 -13.59
N ILE A 172 2.95 -1.16 -13.37
CA ILE A 172 3.34 -0.66 -12.04
C ILE A 172 2.11 -0.47 -11.14
N LEU A 173 1.04 0.10 -11.71
CA LEU A 173 -0.21 0.34 -10.99
C LEU A 173 -0.94 -0.97 -10.66
N GLU A 174 -0.96 -1.94 -11.56
CA GLU A 174 -1.57 -3.27 -11.39
C GLU A 174 -0.76 -4.14 -10.42
N THR A 175 0.57 -4.09 -10.45
CA THR A 175 1.41 -4.75 -9.44
C THR A 175 1.10 -4.22 -8.03
N ARG A 176 0.72 -2.94 -7.91
CA ARG A 176 0.27 -2.36 -6.63
C ARG A 176 -1.20 -2.63 -6.32
N SER A 177 -2.08 -2.57 -7.32
CA SER A 177 -3.53 -2.81 -7.14
C SER A 177 -3.82 -4.27 -6.81
N SER A 178 -3.18 -5.23 -7.48
CA SER A 178 -3.28 -6.66 -7.17
C SER A 178 -2.81 -6.99 -5.75
N VAL A 179 -1.78 -6.29 -5.24
CA VAL A 179 -1.33 -6.40 -3.84
C VAL A 179 -2.35 -5.79 -2.86
N LEU A 180 -3.02 -4.70 -3.26
CA LEU A 180 -4.10 -4.06 -2.48
C LEU A 180 -5.38 -4.91 -2.46
N GLU A 181 -5.80 -5.44 -3.61
CA GLU A 181 -6.97 -6.30 -3.76
C GLU A 181 -6.75 -7.67 -3.11
N ALA A 182 -5.56 -8.26 -3.19
CA ALA A 182 -5.24 -9.50 -2.47
C ALA A 182 -5.30 -9.29 -0.94
N SER A 183 -4.86 -8.14 -0.45
CA SER A 183 -4.95 -7.74 0.97
C SER A 183 -6.41 -7.53 1.42
N GLN A 184 -7.23 -6.89 0.59
CA GLN A 184 -8.66 -6.66 0.85
C GLN A 184 -9.48 -7.97 0.76
N ASN A 185 -9.22 -8.81 -0.24
CA ASN A 185 -9.89 -10.10 -0.44
C ASN A 185 -9.52 -11.14 0.63
N ALA A 186 -8.27 -11.14 1.13
CA ALA A 186 -7.88 -11.96 2.29
C ALA A 186 -8.60 -11.56 3.59
N ARG A 187 -8.98 -10.27 3.73
CA ARG A 187 -9.81 -9.77 4.84
C ARG A 187 -11.29 -10.10 4.64
N ALA A 188 -11.80 -10.06 3.41
CA ALA A 188 -13.18 -10.42 3.07
C ALA A 188 -13.46 -11.93 3.24
N ARG A 189 -12.53 -12.81 2.83
CA ARG A 189 -12.66 -14.28 2.94
C ARG A 189 -12.65 -14.80 4.39
N LYS A 190 -12.22 -14.00 5.38
CA LYS A 190 -12.30 -14.34 6.82
C LYS A 190 -13.61 -13.91 7.48
N ARG A 191 -14.55 -13.31 6.75
CA ARG A 191 -15.92 -13.09 7.24
C ARG A 191 -16.73 -14.36 7.02
N PRO A 192 -17.17 -15.10 8.07
CA PRO A 192 -18.16 -16.14 7.87
C PRO A 192 -19.45 -15.46 7.41
N THR A 193 -19.94 -15.84 6.23
CA THR A 193 -21.27 -15.47 5.75
C THR A 193 -22.28 -16.00 6.76
N LYS A 194 -22.88 -15.10 7.56
CA LYS A 194 -24.06 -15.43 8.37
C LYS A 194 -25.15 -15.90 7.39
N LYS A 195 -25.39 -17.21 7.33
CA LYS A 195 -26.63 -17.75 6.76
C LYS A 195 -27.78 -17.11 7.55
N LYS A 196 -28.58 -16.30 6.87
CA LYS A 196 -29.88 -15.88 7.39
C LYS A 196 -30.76 -17.13 7.41
N TYR A 197 -31.38 -17.37 8.57
CA TYR A 197 -32.43 -18.37 8.77
C TYR A 197 -33.65 -18.00 7.90
#